data_AF-A0AAU9JG53-F1
#
_entry.id   AF-A0AAU9JG53-F1
#
_cell.length_a   1.000
_cell.length_b   1.000
_cell.length_c   1.000
_cell.angle_alpha   90.00
_cell.angle_beta   90.00
_cell.angle_gamma   90.00
#
_symmetry.space_group_name_H-M   'P 1'
#
loop_
_entity.id
_entity.type
_entity.pdbx_description
1 polymer ?
#
loop_
_entity_poly.entity_id
_entity_poly.type
_entity_poly.pdbx_seq_one_letter_code
_entity_poly.pdbx_strand_id
1 'polypeptide(L)'
;MAIKILLIATLAFICLAIEEDSSQFLKEDACMNLLESMIRVEKAKFTEIFNLRPNLRKKELRDKLSENAFNFCTKQITDIEAHEILRAKSSKLPSYFHLLPLNIDSIHFPEDLSPDKAWPSHRRAIKKRLSRMRNNKMKNPRDL
;
A
#
# COMPACT_ATOMS: atom_id res chain seq x y z
N MET A 1 19.22 -30.09 30.10
CA MET A 1 17.97 -29.27 30.01
C MET A 1 18.13 -27.99 29.19
N ALA A 2 19.32 -27.35 29.15
CA ALA A 2 19.55 -26.11 28.39
C ALA A 2 19.28 -26.21 26.87
N ILE A 3 19.54 -27.36 26.23
CA ILE A 3 19.37 -27.56 24.78
C ILE A 3 17.89 -27.53 24.35
N LYS A 4 16.97 -28.03 25.19
CA LYS A 4 15.53 -28.02 24.87
C LYS A 4 14.92 -26.61 24.96
N ILE A 5 15.42 -25.77 25.87
CA ILE A 5 14.97 -24.38 26.01
C ILE A 5 15.47 -23.53 24.83
N LEU A 6 16.69 -23.78 24.36
CA LEU A 6 17.29 -23.08 23.21
C LEU A 6 16.54 -23.35 21.90
N LEU A 7 16.08 -24.59 21.69
CA LEU A 7 15.30 -25.00 20.50
C LEU A 7 13.87 -24.45 20.49
N ILE A 8 13.24 -24.32 21.66
CA ILE A 8 11.89 -23.74 21.77
C ILE A 8 11.94 -22.22 21.53
N ALA A 9 12.97 -21.55 22.05
CA ALA A 9 13.17 -20.13 21.82
C ALA A 9 13.39 -19.81 20.32
N THR A 10 14.24 -20.57 19.62
CA THR A 10 14.50 -20.33 18.18
C THR A 10 13.27 -20.62 17.31
N LEU A 11 12.48 -21.64 17.61
CA LEU A 11 11.21 -21.91 16.91
C LEU A 11 10.17 -20.79 17.13
N ALA A 12 10.05 -20.27 18.36
CA ALA A 12 9.15 -19.16 18.66
C ALA A 12 9.53 -17.88 17.91
N PHE A 13 10.82 -17.56 17.79
CA PHE A 13 11.29 -16.41 17.02
C PHE A 13 11.02 -16.55 15.51
N ILE A 14 11.16 -17.75 14.95
CA ILE A 14 10.85 -18.00 13.54
C ILE A 14 9.36 -17.82 13.26
N CYS A 15 8.48 -18.33 14.14
CA CYS A 15 7.04 -18.16 13.99
C CYS A 15 6.61 -16.68 14.07
N LEU A 16 7.15 -15.93 15.03
CA LEU A 16 6.86 -14.50 15.16
C LEU A 16 7.32 -13.69 13.93
N ALA A 17 8.50 -14.00 13.37
CA ALA A 17 9.00 -13.35 12.17
C ALA A 17 8.11 -13.62 10.93
N ILE A 18 7.58 -14.85 10.80
CA ILE A 18 6.68 -15.21 9.68
C ILE A 18 5.32 -14.50 9.82
N GLU A 19 4.80 -14.39 11.04
CA GLU A 19 3.55 -13.67 11.31
C GLU A 19 3.68 -12.16 11.05
N GLU A 20 4.80 -11.56 11.45
CA GLU A 20 5.08 -10.14 11.22
C GLU A 20 5.25 -9.81 9.73
N ASP A 21 5.99 -10.63 8.98
CA ASP A 21 6.11 -10.50 7.52
C ASP A 21 4.77 -10.67 6.80
N SER A 22 3.94 -11.61 7.26
CA SER A 22 2.60 -11.85 6.69
C SER A 22 1.66 -10.67 6.93
N SER A 23 1.67 -10.10 8.15
CA SER A 23 0.89 -8.90 8.48
C SER A 23 1.34 -7.70 7.65
N GLN A 24 2.65 -7.50 7.51
CA GLN A 24 3.19 -6.41 6.69
C GLN A 24 2.77 -6.52 5.22
N PHE A 25 2.90 -7.71 4.59
CA PHE A 25 2.46 -7.89 3.20
C PHE A 25 0.96 -7.69 3.00
N LEU A 26 0.14 -8.12 3.97
CA LEU A 26 -1.30 -7.90 3.94
C LEU A 26 -1.63 -6.40 3.88
N LYS A 27 -1.01 -5.59 4.74
CA LYS A 27 -1.21 -4.14 4.78
C LYS A 27 -0.73 -3.46 3.51
N GLU A 28 0.45 -3.83 3.00
CA GLU A 28 0.99 -3.30 1.75
C GLU A 28 0.06 -3.57 0.57
N ASP A 29 -0.42 -4.81 0.45
CA ASP A 29 -1.32 -5.21 -0.64
C ASP A 29 -2.65 -4.44 -0.54
N ALA A 30 -3.22 -4.28 0.67
CA ALA A 30 -4.44 -3.51 0.89
C ALA A 30 -4.26 -2.02 0.53
N CYS A 31 -3.22 -1.37 1.06
CA CYS A 31 -2.94 0.05 0.79
C CYS A 31 -2.65 0.31 -0.69
N MET A 32 -1.94 -0.60 -1.38
CA MET A 32 -1.70 -0.46 -2.81
C MET A 32 -2.98 -0.64 -3.63
N ASN A 33 -3.84 -1.60 -3.27
CA ASN A 33 -5.14 -1.79 -3.93
C ASN A 33 -6.03 -0.54 -3.76
N LEU A 34 -6.03 0.04 -2.56
CA LEU A 34 -6.77 1.27 -2.27
C LEU A 34 -6.21 2.47 -3.05
N LEU A 35 -4.88 2.62 -3.10
CA LEU A 35 -4.21 3.71 -3.82
C LEU A 35 -4.49 3.66 -5.33
N GLU A 36 -4.46 2.48 -5.93
CA GLU A 36 -4.84 2.32 -7.34
C GLU A 36 -6.29 2.71 -7.61
N SER A 37 -7.21 2.42 -6.66
CA SER A 37 -8.60 2.82 -6.75
C SER A 37 -8.75 4.34 -6.64
N MET A 38 -8.11 4.96 -5.64
CA MET A 38 -8.14 6.41 -5.43
C MET A 38 -7.64 7.17 -6.65
N ILE A 39 -6.48 6.81 -7.22
CA ILE A 39 -5.94 7.48 -8.41
C ILE A 39 -6.92 7.42 -9.60
N ARG A 40 -7.71 6.35 -9.70
CA ARG A 40 -8.70 6.17 -10.77
C ARG A 40 -9.96 6.98 -10.53
N VAL A 41 -10.49 6.97 -9.31
CA VAL A 41 -11.75 7.61 -8.93
C VAL A 41 -11.57 9.12 -8.75
N GLU A 42 -10.52 9.53 -8.04
CA GLU A 42 -10.24 10.93 -7.65
C GLU A 42 -9.38 11.68 -8.69
N LYS A 43 -9.54 11.38 -9.98
CA LYS A 43 -8.72 11.97 -11.06
C LYS A 43 -8.81 13.50 -11.08
N ALA A 44 -9.97 14.06 -10.77
CA ALA A 44 -10.18 15.51 -10.68
C ALA A 44 -9.34 16.13 -9.56
N LYS A 45 -9.35 15.53 -8.35
CA LYS A 45 -8.55 15.96 -7.21
C LYS A 45 -7.04 15.95 -7.52
N PHE A 46 -6.54 14.91 -8.17
CA PHE A 46 -5.15 14.88 -8.64
C PHE A 46 -4.85 16.00 -9.65
N THR A 47 -5.79 16.28 -10.55
CA THR A 47 -5.63 17.37 -11.53
C THR A 47 -5.58 18.74 -10.85
N GLU A 48 -6.43 18.97 -9.86
CA GLU A 48 -6.44 20.19 -9.04
C GLU A 48 -5.11 20.36 -8.30
N ILE A 49 -4.63 19.31 -7.61
CA ILE A 49 -3.31 19.28 -6.95
C ILE A 49 -2.20 19.68 -7.92
N PHE A 50 -2.20 19.14 -9.15
CA PHE A 50 -1.20 19.48 -10.15
C PHE A 50 -1.29 20.94 -10.65
N ASN A 51 -2.49 21.52 -10.62
CA ASN A 51 -2.70 22.93 -10.99
C ASN A 51 -2.25 23.88 -9.87
N LEU A 52 -2.29 23.46 -8.61
CA LEU A 52 -1.78 24.24 -7.46
C LEU A 52 -0.24 24.33 -7.40
N ARG A 53 0.46 23.46 -8.13
CA ARG A 53 1.93 23.40 -8.19
C ARG A 53 2.42 23.22 -9.64
N PRO A 54 2.15 24.19 -10.55
CA PRO A 54 2.44 24.04 -11.97
C PRO A 54 3.95 23.93 -12.27
N ASN A 55 4.80 24.42 -11.35
CA ASN A 55 6.26 24.38 -11.47
C ASN A 55 6.85 23.00 -11.14
N LEU A 56 6.05 22.09 -10.56
CA LEU A 56 6.51 20.76 -10.20
C LEU A 56 6.21 19.76 -11.32
N ARG A 57 7.13 18.84 -11.57
CA ARG A 57 6.97 17.81 -12.61
C ARG A 57 5.83 16.86 -12.21
N LYS A 58 4.70 16.92 -12.92
CA LYS A 58 3.46 16.18 -12.59
C LYS A 58 3.67 14.69 -12.32
N LYS A 59 4.56 14.03 -13.08
CA LYS A 59 4.86 12.60 -12.90
C LYS A 59 5.51 12.34 -11.54
N GLU A 60 6.51 13.12 -11.18
CA GLU A 60 7.26 12.96 -9.93
C GLU A 60 6.41 13.37 -8.73
N LEU A 61 5.66 14.46 -8.86
CA LEU A 61 4.69 14.87 -7.85
C LEU A 61 3.66 13.77 -7.59
N ARG A 62 3.15 13.12 -8.64
CA ARG A 62 2.25 11.98 -8.48
C ARG A 62 2.94 10.81 -7.78
N ASP A 63 4.14 10.44 -8.20
CA ASP A 63 4.85 9.30 -7.62
C ASP A 63 5.22 9.55 -6.15
N LYS A 64 5.61 10.78 -5.79
CA LYS A 64 5.91 11.18 -4.41
C LYS A 64 4.67 11.21 -3.52
N LEU A 65 3.57 11.81 -3.99
CA LEU A 65 2.30 11.79 -3.26
C LEU A 65 1.79 10.36 -3.05
N SER A 66 1.96 9.51 -4.08
CA SER A 66 1.60 8.09 -4.00
C SER A 66 2.44 7.34 -2.97
N GLU A 67 3.75 7.58 -2.93
CA GLU A 67 4.66 7.02 -1.94
C GLU A 67 4.28 7.48 -0.52
N ASN A 68 4.12 8.79 -0.30
CA ASN A 68 3.79 9.35 1.00
C ASN A 68 2.46 8.80 1.52
N ALA A 69 1.42 8.78 0.68
CA ALA A 69 0.11 8.24 1.04
C ALA A 69 0.19 6.74 1.36
N PHE A 70 0.93 5.97 0.55
CA PHE A 70 1.13 4.54 0.79
C PHE A 70 1.84 4.26 2.12
N ASN A 71 2.94 4.99 2.38
CA ASN A 71 3.71 4.85 3.61
C ASN A 71 2.89 5.27 4.84
N PHE A 72 2.02 6.26 4.70
CA PHE A 72 1.08 6.63 5.76
C PHE A 72 0.06 5.51 6.00
N CYS A 73 -0.60 5.03 4.95
CA CYS A 73 -1.61 3.97 5.05
C CYS A 73 -1.04 2.71 5.71
N THR A 74 0.12 2.23 5.26
CA THR A 74 0.74 1.00 5.79
C THR A 74 1.08 1.09 7.27
N LYS A 75 1.45 2.28 7.76
CA LYS A 75 1.72 2.53 9.18
C LYS A 75 0.47 2.61 10.05
N GLN A 76 -0.65 3.06 9.47
CA GLN A 76 -1.88 3.35 10.23
C GLN A 76 -2.90 2.22 10.19
N ILE A 77 -2.95 1.47 9.08
CA ILE A 77 -3.98 0.47 8.86
C ILE A 77 -3.82 -0.74 9.79
N THR A 78 -4.94 -1.24 10.29
CA THR A 78 -5.04 -2.49 11.04
C THR A 78 -5.17 -3.70 10.11
N ASP A 79 -4.88 -4.90 10.61
CA ASP A 79 -5.02 -6.14 9.83
C ASP A 79 -6.47 -6.41 9.44
N ILE A 80 -7.41 -5.99 10.30
CA ILE A 80 -8.86 -6.09 10.07
C ILE A 80 -9.24 -5.22 8.86
N GLU A 81 -8.89 -3.93 8.88
CA GLU A 81 -9.16 -3.02 7.76
C GLU A 81 -8.47 -3.50 6.47
N ALA A 82 -7.24 -4.01 6.57
CA ALA A 82 -6.51 -4.53 5.41
C ALA A 82 -7.26 -5.71 4.76
N HIS A 83 -7.80 -6.63 5.57
CA HIS A 83 -8.65 -7.71 5.09
C HIS A 83 -9.95 -7.22 4.46
N GLU A 84 -10.62 -6.24 5.09
CA GLU A 84 -11.85 -5.66 4.56
C GLU A 84 -11.63 -4.99 3.20
N ILE A 85 -10.57 -4.20 3.06
CA ILE A 85 -10.20 -3.52 1.81
C ILE A 85 -9.91 -4.53 0.69
N LEU A 86 -9.20 -5.62 0.98
CA LEU A 86 -8.87 -6.64 -0.03
C LEU A 86 -10.06 -7.50 -0.47
N ARG A 87 -11.14 -7.50 0.32
CA ARG A 87 -12.41 -8.19 0.01
C ARG A 87 -13.46 -7.23 -0.54
N ALA A 88 -13.30 -5.93 -0.31
CA ALA A 88 -14.25 -4.92 -0.73
C ALA A 88 -14.43 -4.89 -2.26
N LYS A 89 -15.68 -4.73 -2.69
CA LYS A 89 -16.00 -4.38 -4.08
C LYS A 89 -15.46 -2.98 -4.38
N SER A 90 -15.12 -2.72 -5.64
CA SER A 90 -14.58 -1.42 -6.07
C SER A 90 -15.43 -0.22 -5.65
N SER A 91 -16.76 -0.37 -5.58
CA SER A 91 -17.69 0.69 -5.17
C SER A 91 -17.63 1.02 -3.67
N LYS A 92 -17.04 0.15 -2.84
CA LYS A 92 -16.88 0.37 -1.40
C LYS A 92 -15.50 0.89 -1.03
N LEU A 93 -14.51 0.80 -1.92
CA LEU A 93 -13.16 1.33 -1.66
C LEU A 93 -13.12 2.83 -1.33
N PRO A 94 -13.97 3.71 -1.92
CA PRO A 94 -13.94 5.13 -1.59
C PRO A 94 -14.17 5.46 -0.11
N SER A 95 -14.87 4.62 0.67
CA SER A 95 -15.04 4.88 2.11
C SER A 95 -13.73 4.82 2.89
N TYR A 96 -12.71 4.15 2.35
CA TYR A 96 -11.39 4.00 2.98
C TYR A 96 -10.37 5.04 2.49
N PHE A 97 -10.73 5.94 1.57
CA PHE A 97 -9.79 6.93 1.00
C PHE A 97 -9.17 7.87 2.04
N HIS A 98 -9.79 8.03 3.20
CA HIS A 98 -9.22 8.79 4.31
C HIS A 98 -7.89 8.20 4.83
N LEU A 99 -7.61 6.91 4.61
CA LEU A 99 -6.35 6.25 4.97
C LEU A 99 -5.17 6.63 4.04
N LEU A 100 -5.43 7.33 2.94
CA LEU A 100 -4.42 7.74 1.95
C LEU A 100 -4.41 9.28 1.83
N PRO A 101 -3.90 10.00 2.84
CA PRO A 101 -3.85 11.45 2.79
C PRO A 101 -2.91 11.92 1.66
N LEU A 102 -3.44 12.75 0.77
CA LEU A 102 -2.66 13.43 -0.26
C LEU A 102 -2.18 14.78 0.29
N ASN A 103 -1.07 14.76 1.04
CA ASN A 103 -0.50 15.96 1.64
C ASN A 103 0.46 16.67 0.66
N ILE A 104 -0.08 17.60 -0.13
CA ILE A 104 0.71 18.44 -1.04
C ILE A 104 1.54 19.49 -0.28
N ASP A 105 1.13 19.87 0.91
CA ASP A 105 1.79 20.93 1.69
C ASP A 105 3.17 20.50 2.16
N SER A 106 3.43 19.19 2.25
CA SER A 106 4.76 18.62 2.51
C SER A 106 5.76 18.76 1.35
N ILE A 107 5.33 19.27 0.19
CA ILE A 107 6.14 19.38 -1.03
C ILE A 107 6.25 20.86 -1.40
N HIS A 108 7.38 21.47 -1.03
CA HIS A 108 7.63 22.89 -1.24
C HIS A 108 8.55 23.12 -2.45
N PHE A 109 9.53 22.23 -2.65
CA PHE A 109 10.58 22.40 -3.65
C PHE A 109 10.69 21.18 -4.59
N PRO A 110 11.27 21.35 -5.80
CA PRO A 110 11.50 20.24 -6.72
C PRO A 110 12.32 19.09 -6.13
N GLU A 111 13.21 19.37 -5.18
CA GLU A 111 14.06 18.38 -4.52
C GLU A 111 13.23 17.40 -3.68
N ASP A 112 12.12 17.87 -3.08
CA ASP A 112 11.18 17.08 -2.29
C ASP A 112 10.44 16.03 -3.13
N LEU A 113 10.45 16.19 -4.47
CA LEU A 113 9.78 15.29 -5.41
C LEU A 113 10.49 13.96 -5.59
N SER A 114 11.74 13.82 -5.12
CA SER A 114 12.50 12.59 -5.29
C SER A 114 11.88 11.48 -4.44
N PRO A 115 11.27 10.45 -5.04
CA PRO A 115 10.84 9.29 -4.27
C PRO A 115 12.06 8.54 -3.75
N ASP A 116 11.86 7.67 -2.75
CA ASP A 116 12.91 6.72 -2.37
C ASP A 116 13.34 5.92 -3.61
N LYS A 117 14.65 5.73 -3.78
CA LYS A 117 15.21 4.91 -4.87
C LYS A 117 14.62 3.49 -4.86
N ALA A 118 14.25 2.97 -3.69
CA ALA A 118 13.63 1.66 -3.53
C ALA A 118 12.15 1.61 -3.95
N TRP A 119 11.45 2.75 -3.98
CA TRP A 119 10.00 2.81 -4.20
C TRP A 119 9.54 2.18 -5.53
N PRO A 120 10.16 2.49 -6.69
CA PRO A 120 9.73 1.91 -7.96
C PRO A 120 9.85 0.38 -8.02
N SER A 121 10.87 -0.20 -7.39
CA SER A 121 11.02 -1.66 -7.25
C SER A 121 9.97 -2.23 -6.28
N HIS A 122 9.80 -1.61 -5.13
CA HIS A 122 8.87 -2.07 -4.10
C HIS A 122 7.42 -2.08 -4.62
N ARG A 123 6.97 -0.97 -5.20
CA ARG A 123 5.65 -0.84 -5.85
C ARG A 123 5.42 -1.90 -6.92
N ARG A 124 6.44 -2.23 -7.72
CA ARG A 124 6.35 -3.29 -8.74
C ARG A 124 6.17 -4.67 -8.11
N ALA A 125 6.87 -4.96 -7.02
CA ALA A 125 6.74 -6.22 -6.29
C ALA A 125 5.31 -6.39 -5.72
N ILE A 126 4.77 -5.36 -5.07
CA ILE A 126 3.41 -5.37 -4.51
C ILE A 126 2.36 -5.59 -5.61
N LYS A 127 2.43 -4.84 -6.72
CA LYS A 127 1.51 -5.00 -7.86
C LYS A 127 1.53 -6.42 -8.43
N LYS A 128 2.70 -7.06 -8.47
CA LYS A 128 2.85 -8.44 -8.92
C LYS A 128 2.12 -9.41 -7.98
N ARG A 129 2.21 -9.22 -6.66
CA ARG A 129 1.45 -10.01 -5.66
C ARG A 129 -0.05 -9.84 -5.85
N LEU A 130 -0.54 -8.60 -5.92
CA LEU A 130 -1.96 -8.30 -6.14
C LEU A 130 -2.52 -8.92 -7.44
N SER A 131 -1.77 -8.84 -8.53
CA SER A 131 -2.17 -9.47 -9.80
C SER A 131 -2.31 -10.99 -9.66
N ARG A 132 -1.36 -11.66 -8.99
CA ARG A 132 -1.45 -13.10 -8.72
C ARG A 132 -2.67 -13.44 -7.87
N MET A 133 -2.96 -12.67 -6.82
CA MET A 133 -4.15 -12.86 -5.98
C MET A 133 -5.44 -12.75 -6.78
N ARG A 134 -5.57 -11.72 -7.63
CA ARG A 134 -6.75 -11.52 -8.49
C ARG A 134 -6.95 -12.68 -9.47
N ASN A 135 -5.86 -13.15 -10.11
CA ASN A 135 -5.91 -14.27 -11.04
C ASN A 135 -6.27 -15.60 -10.37
N ASN A 136 -5.84 -15.81 -9.12
CA ASN A 136 -6.20 -17.00 -8.35
C ASN A 136 -7.67 -16.98 -7.91
N LYS A 137 -8.23 -15.81 -7.56
CA LYS A 137 -9.68 -15.67 -7.28
C LYS A 137 -10.54 -16.02 -8.50
N MET A 138 -10.13 -15.59 -9.70
CA MET A 138 -10.86 -15.89 -10.95
C MET A 138 -10.85 -17.38 -11.33
N LYS A 139 -9.93 -18.18 -10.79
CA LYS A 139 -9.86 -19.62 -11.02
C LYS A 139 -10.67 -20.45 -10.03
N ASN A 140 -11.31 -19.83 -9.04
CA ASN A 140 -12.13 -20.53 -8.07
C ASN A 140 -13.61 -20.44 -8.50
N PRO A 141 -14.21 -21.49 -9.10
CA PRO A 141 -15.54 -21.43 -9.70
C PRO A 141 -16.69 -21.31 -8.68
N ARG A 142 -16.41 -21.18 -7.39
CA ARG A 142 -17.42 -21.06 -6.33
C ARG A 142 -17.90 -19.62 -6.08
N ASP A 143 -17.25 -18.62 -6.68
CA ASP A 143 -17.56 -17.19 -6.51
C ASP A 143 -18.14 -16.53 -7.79
N LEU A 144 -18.59 -17.33 -8.78
CA LEU A 144 -19.32 -16.88 -9.97
C LEU A 144 -20.81 -17.19 -9.86
#